data_AF-A0A2S9G5T0-F1
#
_entry.id   AF-A0A2S9G5T0-F1
#
_cell.length_a   1.000
_cell.length_b   1.000
_cell.length_c   1.000
_cell.angle_alpha   90.00
_cell.angle_beta   90.00
_cell.angle_gamma   90.00
#
_symmetry.space_group_name_H-M   'P 1'
#
loop_
_entity.id
_entity.type
_entity.pdbx_description
1 polymer ?
#
loop_
_entity_poly.entity_id
_entity_poly.type
_entity_poly.pdbx_seq_one_letter_code
_entity_poly.pdbx_strand_id
1 'polypeptide(L)'
;GVGVLKAAPNADGAQQFASYLVGESAQKYFAEETAEYPLVAGVAPTSEMPALADLQPPAVDLSQLDDIESTQELLVKTGLLTN
;
A
#
# COMPACT_ATOMS: atom_id res chain seq x y z
N GLY A 1 3.55 0.26 -0.59
CA GLY A 1 4.38 0.44 -1.80
C GLY A 1 5.86 0.45 -1.42
N VAL A 2 6.76 0.36 -2.40
CA VAL A 2 8.23 0.38 -2.18
C VAL A 2 8.92 1.23 -3.26
N GLY A 3 9.98 1.93 -2.89
CA GLY A 3 10.79 2.73 -3.82
C GLY A 3 12.27 2.67 -3.47
N VAL A 4 13.12 2.60 -4.48
CA VAL A 4 14.59 2.63 -4.33
C VAL A 4 15.07 4.06 -4.59
N LEU A 5 15.80 4.63 -3.63
CA LEU A 5 16.36 5.97 -3.79
C LEU A 5 17.44 5.98 -4.87
N LYS A 6 17.43 7.02 -5.73
CA LYS A 6 18.46 7.23 -6.74
C LYS A 6 19.88 7.35 -6.14
N ALA A 7 19.98 7.83 -4.92
CA ALA A 7 21.23 8.00 -4.19
C ALA A 7 21.56 6.82 -3.25
N ALA A 8 20.89 5.66 -3.40
CA ALA A 8 21.13 4.52 -2.53
C ALA A 8 22.60 4.07 -2.60
N PRO A 9 23.32 3.98 -1.47
CA PRO A 9 24.73 3.58 -1.45
C PRO A 9 24.93 2.10 -1.85
N ASN A 10 23.87 1.30 -1.78
CA ASN A 10 23.83 -0.08 -2.26
C ASN A 10 22.53 -0.30 -3.08
N ALA A 11 22.53 0.17 -4.33
CA ALA A 11 21.37 0.09 -5.21
C ALA A 11 20.93 -1.36 -5.50
N ASP A 12 21.89 -2.26 -5.72
CA ASP A 12 21.60 -3.68 -6.02
C ASP A 12 20.90 -4.36 -4.85
N GLY A 13 21.41 -4.17 -3.62
CA GLY A 13 20.76 -4.69 -2.42
C GLY A 13 19.37 -4.11 -2.18
N ALA A 14 19.19 -2.80 -2.43
CA ALA A 14 17.89 -2.15 -2.32
C ALA A 14 16.88 -2.70 -3.35
N GLN A 15 17.32 -2.98 -4.58
CA GLN A 15 16.49 -3.59 -5.62
C GLN A 15 16.12 -5.03 -5.28
N GLN A 16 17.06 -5.82 -4.75
CA GLN A 16 16.79 -7.18 -4.29
C GLN A 16 15.78 -7.18 -3.14
N PHE A 17 15.92 -6.25 -2.19
CA PHE A 17 14.97 -6.11 -1.09
C PHE A 17 13.58 -5.69 -1.57
N ALA A 18 13.48 -4.73 -2.48
CA ALA A 18 12.20 -4.36 -3.08
C ALA A 18 11.54 -5.53 -3.81
N SER A 19 12.34 -6.34 -4.52
CA SER A 19 11.89 -7.56 -5.20
C SER A 19 11.40 -8.62 -4.21
N TYR A 20 12.06 -8.76 -3.06
CA TYR A 20 11.63 -9.65 -1.99
C TYR A 20 10.27 -9.24 -1.40
N LEU A 21 10.07 -7.94 -1.13
CA LEU A 21 8.82 -7.43 -0.55
C LEU A 21 7.57 -7.68 -1.42
N VAL A 22 7.76 -7.69 -2.74
CA VAL A 22 6.70 -8.00 -3.73
C VAL A 22 6.72 -9.47 -4.15
N GLY A 23 7.49 -10.32 -3.48
CA GLY A 23 7.53 -11.76 -3.68
C GLY A 23 6.55 -12.51 -2.76
N GLU A 24 6.32 -13.78 -3.08
CA GLU A 24 5.34 -14.64 -2.40
C GLU A 24 5.56 -14.72 -0.87
N SER A 25 6.81 -14.91 -0.43
CA SER A 25 7.12 -15.07 1.00
C SER A 25 6.76 -13.84 1.83
N ALA A 26 7.11 -12.64 1.35
CA ALA A 26 6.80 -11.41 2.06
C ALA A 26 5.30 -11.10 2.01
N GLN A 27 4.65 -11.36 0.87
CA GLN A 27 3.21 -11.14 0.71
C GLN A 27 2.38 -12.06 1.62
N LYS A 28 2.80 -13.33 1.82
CA LYS A 28 2.18 -14.22 2.81
C LYS A 28 2.33 -13.66 4.23
N TYR A 29 3.54 -13.22 4.59
CA TYR A 29 3.79 -12.64 5.91
C TYR A 29 2.88 -11.44 6.19
N PHE A 30 2.77 -10.47 5.28
CA PHE A 30 1.91 -9.30 5.48
C PHE A 30 0.42 -9.66 5.46
N ALA A 31 -0.01 -10.59 4.60
CA ALA A 31 -1.37 -11.08 4.66
C ALA A 31 -1.69 -11.63 6.07
N GLU A 32 -0.85 -12.51 6.61
CA GLU A 32 -1.08 -13.18 7.91
C GLU A 32 -0.93 -12.25 9.11
N GLU A 33 0.12 -11.42 9.15
CA GLU A 33 0.49 -10.66 10.36
C GLU A 33 -0.12 -9.26 10.40
N THR A 34 -0.44 -8.65 9.25
CA THR A 34 -0.97 -7.28 9.18
C THR A 34 -2.36 -7.19 8.58
N ALA A 35 -2.96 -8.32 8.17
CA ALA A 35 -4.27 -8.38 7.54
C ALA A 35 -4.37 -7.45 6.30
N GLU A 36 -3.26 -7.32 5.56
CA GLU A 36 -3.23 -6.60 4.29
C GLU A 36 -3.65 -7.50 3.13
N TYR A 37 -4.23 -6.91 2.08
CA TYR A 37 -4.51 -7.64 0.85
C TYR A 37 -3.22 -7.89 0.06
N PRO A 38 -2.81 -9.15 -0.15
CA PRO A 38 -1.66 -9.45 -0.97
C PRO A 38 -1.97 -9.11 -2.44
N LEU A 39 -0.97 -8.57 -3.14
CA LEU A 39 -1.09 -8.18 -4.56
C LEU A 39 -0.49 -9.23 -5.50
N VAL A 40 0.28 -10.18 -4.98
CA VAL A 40 0.83 -11.29 -5.76
C VAL A 40 -0.25 -12.34 -6.01
N ALA A 41 -0.41 -12.73 -7.27
CA ALA A 41 -1.32 -13.79 -7.66
C ALA A 41 -0.99 -15.11 -6.94
N GLY A 42 -2.02 -15.79 -6.44
CA GLY A 42 -1.89 -17.07 -5.74
C GLY A 42 -1.63 -16.96 -4.23
N VAL A 43 -1.41 -15.76 -3.69
CA VAL A 43 -1.42 -15.53 -2.23
C VAL A 43 -2.82 -15.09 -1.82
N ALA A 44 -3.45 -15.85 -0.93
CA ALA A 44 -4.77 -15.52 -0.39
C ALA A 44 -4.64 -14.53 0.78
N PRO A 45 -5.63 -13.63 0.98
CA PRO A 45 -5.72 -12.87 2.22
C PRO A 45 -6.06 -13.80 3.39
N THR A 46 -6.10 -13.25 4.62
CA THR A 46 -6.55 -14.02 5.79
C THR A 46 -7.97 -14.52 5.61
N SER A 47 -8.32 -15.59 6.31
CA SER A 47 -9.66 -16.19 6.24
C SER A 47 -10.80 -15.28 6.69
N GLU A 48 -10.49 -14.20 7.40
CA GLU A 48 -11.47 -13.22 7.88
C GLU A 48 -11.79 -12.13 6.84
N MET A 49 -11.03 -12.10 5.74
CA MET A 49 -11.17 -11.10 4.68
C MET A 49 -11.79 -11.74 3.42
N PRO A 50 -12.69 -11.04 2.72
CA PRO A 50 -13.17 -11.49 1.40
C PRO A 50 -12.00 -11.55 0.40
N ALA A 51 -12.20 -12.18 -0.76
CA ALA A 51 -11.17 -12.14 -1.80
C ALA A 51 -11.05 -10.72 -2.36
N LEU A 52 -9.83 -10.30 -2.72
CA LEU A 52 -9.58 -8.98 -3.31
C LEU A 52 -10.43 -8.72 -4.58
N ALA A 53 -10.66 -9.77 -5.38
CA ALA A 53 -11.46 -9.70 -6.60
C ALA A 53 -12.96 -9.47 -6.35
N ASP A 54 -13.45 -9.74 -5.13
CA ASP A 54 -14.84 -9.53 -4.76
C ASP A 54 -15.08 -8.10 -4.23
N LEU A 55 -14.01 -7.33 -3.99
CA LEU A 55 -14.12 -5.94 -3.58
C LEU A 55 -14.58 -5.06 -4.75
N GLN A 56 -15.30 -4.00 -4.42
CA GLN A 56 -15.75 -2.98 -5.36
C GLN A 56 -15.10 -1.62 -5.04
N PRO A 57 -13.76 -1.49 -5.16
CA PRO A 57 -13.09 -0.23 -4.86
C PRO A 57 -13.49 0.84 -5.88
N PRO A 58 -13.47 2.13 -5.49
CA PRO A 58 -13.69 3.21 -6.44
C PRO A 58 -12.57 3.21 -7.50
N ALA A 59 -12.92 3.52 -8.74
CA ALA A 59 -11.98 3.61 -9.86
C ALA A 59 -11.18 4.93 -9.78
N VAL A 60 -10.25 5.00 -8.83
CA VAL A 60 -9.38 6.16 -8.58
C VAL A 60 -7.95 5.78 -8.94
N ASP A 61 -7.32 6.58 -9.80
CA ASP A 61 -5.88 6.50 -10.02
C ASP A 61 -5.17 7.17 -8.84
N LEU A 62 -4.45 6.37 -8.05
CA LEU A 62 -3.73 6.86 -6.88
C LEU A 62 -2.60 7.84 -7.24
N SER A 63 -2.14 7.87 -8.51
CA SER A 63 -1.15 8.85 -8.96
C SER A 63 -1.76 10.23 -9.23
N GLN A 64 -3.09 10.34 -9.25
CA GLN A 64 -3.83 11.60 -9.39
C GLN A 64 -4.28 12.15 -8.03
N LEU A 65 -3.88 11.51 -6.93
CA LEU A 65 -4.05 12.12 -5.61
C LEU A 65 -3.20 13.38 -5.55
N ASP A 66 -3.87 14.50 -5.31
CA ASP A 66 -3.27 15.83 -5.25
C ASP A 66 -2.65 16.05 -3.86
N ASP A 67 -2.63 17.29 -3.38
CA ASP A 67 -2.00 17.65 -2.13
C ASP A 67 -2.82 17.26 -0.87
N ILE A 68 -2.10 16.96 0.22
CA ILE A 68 -2.69 16.61 1.52
C ILE A 68 -3.24 17.86 2.24
N GLU A 69 -2.75 19.06 1.91
CA GLU A 69 -3.12 20.33 2.56
C GLU A 69 -4.57 20.70 2.27
N SER A 70 -5.02 20.63 1.02
CA SER A 70 -6.41 20.79 0.58
C SER A 70 -7.37 19.84 1.32
N THR A 71 -6.95 18.59 1.53
CA THR A 71 -7.76 17.62 2.29
C THR A 71 -7.84 18.01 3.78
N GLN A 72 -6.73 18.45 4.38
CA GLN A 72 -6.70 18.92 5.76
C GLN A 72 -7.55 20.18 5.95
N GLU A 73 -7.48 21.17 5.04
CA GLU A 73 -8.32 22.37 5.07
C GLU A 73 -9.81 22.02 5.05
N LEU A 74 -10.20 21.05 4.20
CA LEU A 74 -11.57 20.56 4.16
C LEU A 74 -11.98 19.94 5.50
N LEU A 75 -11.12 19.10 6.09
CA LEU A 75 -11.40 18.47 7.38
C LEU A 75 -11.53 19.51 8.51
N VAL A 76 -10.66 20.53 8.54
CA VAL A 76 -10.75 21.66 9.48
C VAL A 76 -12.06 22.43 9.30
N LYS A 77 -12.42 22.77 8.05
CA LYS A 77 -13.67 23.47 7.74
C LYS A 77 -14.90 22.67 8.18
N THR A 78 -14.84 21.34 8.12
CA THR A 78 -15.92 20.45 8.58
C THR A 78 -15.87 20.14 10.07
N GLY A 79 -14.85 20.59 10.80
CA GLY A 79 -14.66 20.31 12.24
C GLY A 79 -14.19 18.89 12.57
N LEU A 80 -13.69 18.15 11.58
CA LEU A 80 -13.14 16.79 11.75
C LEU A 80 -11.65 16.80 12.14
N LEU A 81 -10.98 17.94 11.96
CA LEU A 81 -9.59 18.17 12.34
C LEU A 81 -9.48 19.52 13.06
N THR A 82 -8.71 19.59 14.14
CA THR A 82 -8.41 20.84 14.86
C THR A 82 -7.02 21.34 14.50
N ASN A 83 -6.89 22.65 14.29
CA ASN A 83 -5.61 23.32 14.09
C ASN A 83 -4.75 23.34 15.36
#